data_AF-A0A521WS86-F1
#
_entry.id   AF-A0A521WS86-F1
#
_cell.length_a   1.000
_cell.length_b   1.000
_cell.length_c   1.000
_cell.angle_alpha   90.00
_cell.angle_beta   90.00
_cell.angle_gamma   90.00
#
_symmetry.space_group_name_H-M   'P 1'
#
loop_
_entity.id
_entity.type
_entity.pdbx_description
1 polymer ?
#
loop_
_entity_poly.entity_id
_entity_poly.type
_entity_poly.pdbx_seq_one_letter_code
_entity_poly.pdbx_strand_id
1 'polypeptide(L)'
;MRNIMQWQQALKTAAEQKFPNSGWSHTDRLASVRRQLEDVEASLKVESGELQSDDHAHQDPNHRIGALIADILILAEERNADIENELEKVLAWFEKRD
;
A
#
# COMPACT_ATOMS: atom_id res chain seq x y z
N MET A 1 13.12 -10.82 -10.59
CA MET A 1 11.96 -9.99 -10.18
C MET A 1 11.29 -10.71 -9.02
N ARG A 2 10.79 -10.00 -8.00
CA ARG A 2 10.11 -10.62 -6.84
C ARG A 2 8.65 -10.92 -7.19
N ASN A 3 8.09 -12.04 -6.72
CA ASN A 3 6.64 -12.26 -6.72
C ASN A 3 5.96 -11.54 -5.54
N ILE A 4 4.63 -11.59 -5.46
CA ILE A 4 3.87 -10.83 -4.45
C ILE A 4 4.20 -11.28 -3.03
N MET A 5 4.25 -12.59 -2.79
CA MET A 5 4.64 -13.15 -1.49
C MET A 5 6.05 -12.68 -1.06
N GLN A 6 7.00 -12.66 -1.99
CA GLN A 6 8.35 -12.13 -1.73
C GLN A 6 8.35 -10.62 -1.42
N TRP A 7 7.44 -9.85 -2.03
CA TRP A 7 7.25 -8.44 -1.69
C TRP A 7 6.63 -8.26 -0.31
N GLN A 8 5.59 -9.01 0.04
CA GLN A 8 4.97 -9.01 1.38
C GLN A 8 6.03 -9.21 2.47
N GLN A 9 6.80 -10.29 2.38
CA GLN A 9 7.83 -10.63 3.35
C GLN A 9 8.95 -9.58 3.41
N ALA A 10 9.45 -9.11 2.26
CA ALA A 10 10.53 -8.15 2.20
C ALA A 10 10.12 -6.79 2.80
N LEU A 11 8.91 -6.32 2.51
CA LEU A 11 8.38 -5.06 3.02
C LEU A 11 8.10 -5.13 4.52
N LYS A 12 7.51 -6.23 5.00
CA LYS A 12 7.28 -6.46 6.44
C LYS A 12 8.60 -6.45 7.21
N THR A 13 9.59 -7.21 6.71
CA THR A 13 10.94 -7.27 7.32
C THR A 13 11.60 -5.89 7.34
N ALA A 14 11.55 -5.15 6.22
CA ALA A 14 12.11 -3.81 6.14
C ALA A 14 11.41 -2.82 7.10
N ALA A 15 10.08 -2.92 7.24
CA ALA A 15 9.31 -2.09 8.15
C ALA A 15 9.67 -2.37 9.62
N GLU A 16 9.85 -3.65 10.00
CA GLU A 16 10.27 -4.04 11.34
C GLU A 16 11.70 -3.60 11.67
N GLN A 17 12.61 -3.63 10.69
CA GLN A 17 13.97 -3.12 10.85
C GLN A 17 14.00 -1.60 11.01
N LYS A 18 13.18 -0.88 10.23
CA LYS A 18 13.11 0.59 10.29
C LYS A 18 12.41 1.08 11.56
N PHE A 19 11.40 0.35 12.02
CA PHE A 19 10.59 0.70 13.19
C PHE A 19 10.58 -0.49 14.18
N PRO A 20 11.72 -0.77 14.83
CA PRO A 20 11.81 -1.88 15.77
C PRO A 20 10.89 -1.61 16.96
N ASN A 21 10.18 -2.65 17.41
CA ASN A 21 9.24 -2.58 18.53
C ASN A 21 8.08 -1.59 18.32
N SER A 22 7.67 -1.36 17.07
CA SER A 22 6.56 -0.45 16.77
C SER A 22 5.28 -0.76 17.56
N GLY A 23 5.04 -2.05 17.87
CA GLY A 23 3.84 -2.48 18.58
C GLY A 23 2.56 -2.23 17.79
N TRP A 24 2.66 -1.97 16.49
CA TRP A 24 1.51 -1.61 15.66
C TRP A 24 0.52 -2.77 15.61
N SER A 25 -0.72 -2.45 15.94
CA SER A 25 -1.86 -3.34 15.73
C SER A 25 -2.31 -3.31 14.27
N HIS A 26 -3.16 -4.27 13.88
CA HIS A 26 -3.84 -4.20 12.58
C HIS A 26 -4.65 -2.91 12.40
N THR A 27 -5.19 -2.33 13.48
CA THR A 27 -5.92 -1.06 13.42
C THR A 27 -4.99 0.10 13.09
N ASP A 28 -3.77 0.12 13.66
CA ASP A 28 -2.76 1.14 13.35
C ASP A 28 -2.31 1.03 11.89
N ARG A 29 -2.15 -0.20 11.39
CA ARG A 29 -1.85 -0.46 9.98
C ARG A 29 -2.97 0.05 9.07
N LEU A 30 -4.23 -0.22 9.40
CA LEU A 30 -5.37 0.30 8.64
C LEU A 30 -5.46 1.83 8.67
N ALA A 31 -5.12 2.46 9.79
CA ALA A 31 -5.02 3.91 9.88
C ALA A 31 -3.89 4.46 8.99
N SER A 32 -2.75 3.75 8.90
CA SER A 32 -1.66 4.09 7.98
C SER A 32 -2.09 4.01 6.51
N VAL A 33 -2.79 2.93 6.13
CA VAL A 33 -3.35 2.76 4.78
C VAL A 33 -4.28 3.92 4.41
N ARG A 34 -5.14 4.37 5.33
CA ARG A 34 -6.02 5.53 5.09
C ARG A 34 -5.24 6.81 4.83
N ARG A 35 -4.21 7.10 5.63
CA ARG A 35 -3.34 8.27 5.40
C ARG A 35 -2.60 8.17 4.06
N GLN A 36 -2.09 7.00 3.70
CA GLN A 36 -1.44 6.81 2.39
C GLN A 36 -2.42 7.01 1.23
N LEU A 37 -3.69 6.64 1.38
CA LEU A 37 -4.71 6.93 0.38
C LEU A 37 -4.98 8.44 0.25
N GLU A 38 -5.05 9.17 1.37
CA GLU A 38 -5.16 10.63 1.37
C GLU A 38 -3.96 11.29 0.68
N ASP A 39 -2.74 10.80 0.94
CA ASP A 39 -1.51 11.27 0.28
C ASP A 39 -1.54 11.02 -1.23
N VAL A 40 -2.04 9.86 -1.67
CA VAL A 40 -2.23 9.54 -3.11
C VAL A 40 -3.23 10.51 -3.74
N GLU A 41 -4.37 10.74 -3.09
CA GLU A 41 -5.39 11.66 -3.59
C GLU A 41 -4.83 13.09 -3.74
N ALA A 42 -4.13 13.59 -2.71
CA ALA A 42 -3.50 14.89 -2.74
C ALA A 42 -2.43 14.99 -3.84
N SER A 43 -1.62 13.94 -4.01
CA SER A 43 -0.58 13.91 -5.04
C SER A 43 -1.16 13.92 -6.46
N LEU A 44 -2.24 13.18 -6.71
CA LEU A 44 -2.92 13.20 -8.01
C LEU A 44 -3.57 14.56 -8.30
N LYS A 45 -4.10 15.24 -7.28
CA LYS A 45 -4.63 16.62 -7.42
C LYS A 45 -3.54 17.65 -7.69
N VAL A 46 -2.34 17.46 -7.12
CA VAL A 46 -1.18 18.29 -7.47
C VAL A 46 -0.76 18.04 -8.91
N GLU A 47 -0.69 16.78 -9.34
CA GLU A 47 -0.35 16.41 -10.72
C GLU A 47 -1.35 16.99 -11.75
N SER A 48 -2.65 16.97 -11.45
CA SER A 48 -3.68 17.53 -12.32
C SER A 48 -3.80 19.06 -12.26
N GLY A 49 -3.12 19.72 -11.31
CA GLY A 49 -3.19 21.16 -11.09
C GLY A 49 -4.43 21.63 -10.31
N GLU A 50 -5.20 20.71 -9.74
CA GLU A 50 -6.36 21.00 -8.87
C GLU A 50 -5.97 21.46 -7.47
N LEU A 51 -4.75 21.13 -7.02
CA LEU A 51 -4.21 21.50 -5.72
C LEU A 51 -2.80 22.07 -5.86
N GLN A 52 -2.51 23.15 -5.13
CA GLN A 52 -1.14 23.59 -4.88
C GLN A 52 -0.71 23.12 -3.49
N SER A 53 0.42 22.41 -3.42
CA SER A 53 0.99 21.92 -2.17
C SER A 53 2.50 21.93 -2.27
N ASP A 54 3.16 22.35 -1.18
CA ASP A 54 4.62 22.30 -1.04
C ASP A 54 5.09 21.02 -0.31
N ASP A 55 4.16 20.14 0.06
CA ASP A 55 4.52 18.88 0.72
C ASP A 55 5.22 17.95 -0.27
N HIS A 56 6.42 17.50 0.09
CA HIS A 56 7.21 16.54 -0.67
C HIS A 56 6.46 15.23 -0.94
N ALA A 57 5.57 14.80 -0.02
CA ALA A 57 4.76 13.61 -0.23
C ALA A 57 3.86 13.73 -1.47
N HIS A 58 3.36 14.94 -1.76
CA HIS A 58 2.42 15.16 -2.87
C HIS A 58 3.08 15.35 -4.23
N GLN A 59 4.41 15.46 -4.29
CA GLN A 59 5.14 15.76 -5.54
C GLN A 59 5.49 14.51 -6.37
N ASP A 60 5.22 13.31 -5.88
CA ASP A 60 5.55 12.05 -6.57
C ASP A 60 4.39 11.04 -6.44
N PRO A 61 3.38 11.11 -7.33
CA PRO A 61 2.18 10.29 -7.23
C PRO A 61 2.49 8.80 -7.37
N ASN A 62 3.44 8.45 -8.22
CA ASN A 62 3.84 7.05 -8.42
C ASN A 62 4.50 6.48 -7.16
N HIS A 63 5.36 7.25 -6.48
CA HIS A 63 5.93 6.83 -5.21
C HIS A 63 4.86 6.69 -4.12
N ARG A 64 3.86 7.58 -4.08
CA ARG A 64 2.73 7.47 -3.13
C ARG A 64 1.89 6.23 -3.36
N ILE A 65 1.58 5.90 -4.62
CA ILE A 65 0.90 4.64 -4.97
C ILE A 65 1.74 3.45 -4.50
N GLY A 66 3.06 3.49 -4.70
CA GLY A 66 3.99 2.47 -4.20
C GLY A 66 3.96 2.33 -2.67
N ALA A 67 3.92 3.44 -1.93
CA ALA A 67 3.83 3.45 -0.47
C ALA A 67 2.50 2.89 0.05
N LEU A 68 1.37 3.23 -0.60
CA LEU A 68 0.06 2.67 -0.30
C LEU A 68 0.05 1.15 -0.51
N ILE A 69 0.55 0.67 -1.65
CA ILE A 69 0.66 -0.76 -1.93
C ILE A 69 1.54 -1.45 -0.88
N ALA A 70 2.65 -0.82 -0.48
CA ALA A 70 3.52 -1.38 0.53
C ALA A 70 2.82 -1.58 1.88
N ASP A 71 2.04 -0.60 2.34
CA ASP A 71 1.28 -0.72 3.59
C ASP A 71 0.21 -1.83 3.51
N ILE A 72 -0.45 -1.99 2.36
CA ILE A 72 -1.42 -3.07 2.14
C ILE A 72 -0.73 -4.43 2.16
N LEU A 73 0.43 -4.59 1.51
CA LEU A 73 1.18 -5.84 1.51
C LEU A 73 1.74 -6.20 2.89
N ILE A 74 2.14 -5.19 3.69
CA ILE A 74 2.54 -5.40 5.08
C ILE A 74 1.35 -5.90 5.91
N LEU A 75 0.17 -5.30 5.75
CA LEU A 75 -1.06 -5.77 6.40
C LEU A 75 -1.40 -7.22 6.02
N ALA A 76 -1.25 -7.55 4.73
CA ALA A 76 -1.48 -8.89 4.24
C ALA A 76 -0.52 -9.91 4.87
N GLU A 77 0.77 -9.59 4.96
CA GLU A 77 1.77 -10.42 5.64
C GLU A 77 1.43 -10.62 7.13
N GLU A 78 1.03 -9.55 7.84
CA GLU A 78 0.60 -9.63 9.24
C GLU A 78 -0.60 -10.55 9.44
N ARG A 79 -1.43 -10.71 8.39
CA ARG A 79 -2.60 -11.60 8.36
C ARG A 79 -2.29 -13.00 7.83
N ASN A 80 -1.06 -13.28 7.43
CA ASN A 80 -0.66 -14.50 6.69
C ASN A 80 -1.56 -14.76 5.47
N ALA A 81 -1.91 -13.69 4.74
CA ALA A 81 -2.75 -13.79 3.56
C ALA A 81 -1.93 -14.13 2.31
N ASP A 82 -2.43 -15.10 1.52
CA ASP A 82 -1.92 -15.41 0.19
C ASP A 82 -2.54 -14.46 -0.84
N ILE A 83 -1.93 -13.29 -0.99
CA ILE A 83 -2.48 -12.23 -1.86
C ILE A 83 -2.41 -12.62 -3.34
N GLU A 84 -1.45 -13.45 -3.75
CA GLU A 84 -1.36 -13.91 -5.14
C GLU A 84 -2.62 -14.71 -5.51
N ASN A 85 -3.01 -15.67 -4.67
CA ASN A 85 -4.26 -16.42 -4.84
C ASN A 85 -5.52 -15.56 -4.67
N GLU A 86 -5.55 -14.62 -3.73
CA GLU A 86 -6.71 -13.72 -3.58
C GLU A 86 -6.88 -12.80 -4.80
N LEU A 87 -5.79 -12.34 -5.41
CA LEU A 87 -5.84 -11.54 -6.65
C LEU A 87 -6.35 -12.36 -7.83
N GLU A 88 -6.01 -13.64 -7.94
CA GLU A 88 -6.60 -14.52 -8.97
C GLU A 88 -8.13 -14.61 -8.84
N LYS A 89 -8.65 -14.72 -7.60
CA LYS A 89 -10.10 -14.73 -7.35
C LYS A 89 -10.76 -13.41 -7.71
N VAL A 90 -10.11 -12.29 -7.38
CA VAL A 90 -10.60 -10.94 -7.73
C VAL A 90 -10.57 -10.74 -9.24
N LEU A 91 -9.51 -11.15 -9.92
CA LEU A 91 -9.41 -11.10 -11.38
C LEU A 91 -10.52 -11.92 -12.03
N ALA A 92 -10.71 -13.16 -11.58
CA ALA A 92 -11.77 -14.03 -12.08
C ALA A 92 -13.16 -13.42 -11.84
N TRP A 93 -13.36 -12.61 -10.80
CA TRP A 93 -14.61 -11.86 -10.59
C TRP A 93 -14.78 -10.74 -11.63
N PHE A 94 -13.74 -9.97 -11.95
CA PHE A 94 -13.80 -8.93 -12.99
C PHE A 94 -14.00 -9.51 -14.40
N GLU A 95 -13.46 -10.70 -14.67
CA GLU A 95 -13.55 -11.36 -15.97
C GLU A 95 -14.88 -12.06 -16.22
N LYS A 96 -15.68 -12.30 -15.17
CA LYS A 96 -17.05 -12.78 -15.34
C LYS A 96 -17.85 -11.74 -16.11
N ARG A 97 -18.23 -12.11 -17.33
CA ARG A 97 -19.29 -11.43 -18.06
C ARG A 97 -20.60 -12.01 -17.55
N ASP A 98 -21.38 -11.19 -16.87
CA ASP A 98 -22.79 -11.49 -16.60
C ASP A 98 -23.54 -11.78 -17.92
#